data_AF-A0AAV5AYD1-F1
#
_entry.id   AF-A0AAV5AYD1-F1
#
_cell.length_a   1.000
_cell.length_b   1.000
_cell.length_c   1.000
_cell.angle_alpha   90.00
_cell.angle_beta   90.00
_cell.angle_gamma   90.00
#
_symmetry.space_group_name_H-M   'P 1'
#
loop_
_entity.id
_entity.type
_entity.pdbx_description
1 polymer ?
#
loop_
_entity_poly.entity_id
_entity_poly.type
_entity_poly.pdbx_seq_one_letter_code
_entity_poly.pdbx_strand_id
1 'polypeptide(L)'
;MDIAVANVVIKNTKSEKKKIGVLHSNKPSHSKIISEQNDLKEGSTQKRIIYKNGDIAEYGKHPTKGFTWILYRATNIDIELLEMPDSINYLKDDVSIKYKSSGTKRKYTNPDNFAGFIGALSQTKLTITSTGSCFSEGSCFPSQLHVNGESIDTLYIKDLKKDQDFINAMKFFHFTDRKAGNDPYYKLLKNVSDGGDLHDTHLHCGKFDTSKIIIKILSILVLLIFSFYPHKGNTSNLGTFNIPNNSNRNYKKIWYYNEIDTLTYFKEIGDKSIMKKFPKKWNISVYQATSHNDSINERNFYKITNYYKSIKGIKIKDIYNYKKRLGRGEIVSLELIHRFFKNGEIYEYIKSVKSIKNNEDFPSVITSIDILVFKDNKYHNKLNVYYEKNYSYAVSYKLGYFDKNGVLYYKIFETDEVETLYIKEGKDYLLFDGNI
;
A
#
# COMPACT_ATOMS: atom_id res chain seq x y z
N MET A 1 4.25 -12.98 -0.47
CA MET A 1 4.27 -12.19 0.78
C MET A 1 2.86 -11.68 0.90
N ASP A 2 2.10 -12.20 1.85
CA ASP A 2 0.64 -12.19 1.79
C ASP A 2 0.09 -10.78 2.02
N ILE A 3 -0.70 -10.29 1.07
CA ILE A 3 -1.40 -9.01 1.18
C ILE A 3 -2.62 -9.24 2.08
N ALA A 4 -2.63 -8.66 3.28
CA ALA A 4 -3.70 -8.83 4.24
C ALA A 4 -4.82 -7.80 4.01
N VAL A 5 -5.66 -8.03 3.01
CA VAL A 5 -7.00 -7.42 2.98
C VAL A 5 -7.90 -8.34 3.81
N ALA A 6 -8.36 -7.86 4.96
CA ALA A 6 -9.45 -8.49 5.72
C ALA A 6 -9.22 -9.95 6.18
N ASN A 7 -8.18 -10.27 6.97
CA ASN A 7 -7.91 -11.65 7.43
C ASN A 7 -7.81 -12.72 6.32
N VAL A 8 -7.76 -12.32 5.05
CA VAL A 8 -7.57 -13.24 3.93
C VAL A 8 -6.09 -13.24 3.57
N VAL A 9 -5.46 -14.41 3.71
CA VAL A 9 -4.08 -14.64 3.28
C VAL A 9 -4.09 -14.75 1.75
N ILE A 10 -3.67 -13.69 1.05
CA ILE A 10 -3.53 -13.69 -0.41
C ILE A 10 -2.18 -14.32 -0.76
N LYS A 11 -2.20 -15.48 -1.42
CA LYS A 11 -0.98 -16.16 -1.84
C LYS A 11 -0.40 -15.51 -3.09
N ASN A 12 0.92 -15.38 -3.12
CA ASN A 12 1.64 -14.88 -4.30
C ASN A 12 2.43 -16.01 -4.93
N THR A 13 2.42 -16.08 -6.26
CA THR A 13 3.27 -16.97 -7.04
C THR A 13 4.11 -16.16 -8.03
N LYS A 14 5.27 -16.71 -8.39
CA LYS A 14 6.11 -16.17 -9.47
C LYS A 14 5.91 -17.02 -10.72
N SER A 15 5.77 -16.39 -11.87
CA SER A 15 5.77 -17.05 -13.17
C SER A 15 6.57 -16.23 -14.17
N GLU A 16 7.16 -16.87 -15.16
CA GLU A 16 7.71 -16.15 -16.31
C GLU A 16 6.57 -15.57 -17.13
N LYS A 17 6.61 -14.26 -17.41
CA LYS A 17 5.62 -13.55 -18.23
C LYS A 17 5.45 -14.25 -19.57
N LYS A 18 4.21 -14.49 -19.96
CA LYS A 18 3.86 -15.10 -21.24
C LYS A 18 3.42 -14.04 -22.25
N LYS A 19 3.70 -14.31 -23.52
CA LYS A 19 3.13 -13.57 -24.65
C LYS A 19 1.67 -13.99 -24.87
N ILE A 20 0.92 -13.17 -25.58
CA ILE A 20 -0.44 -13.50 -26.05
C ILE A 20 -0.42 -14.90 -26.69
N GLY A 21 -1.40 -15.72 -26.29
CA GLY A 21 -1.50 -17.10 -26.75
C GLY A 21 -1.68 -17.20 -28.26
N VAL A 22 -1.02 -18.16 -28.90
CA VAL A 22 -1.13 -18.41 -30.34
C VAL A 22 -1.86 -19.73 -30.57
N LEU A 23 -2.86 -19.73 -31.45
CA LEU A 23 -3.62 -20.93 -31.80
C LEU A 23 -2.77 -21.91 -32.62
N HIS A 24 -2.92 -23.20 -32.33
CA HIS A 24 -2.31 -24.30 -33.05
C HIS A 24 -3.33 -25.42 -33.28
N SER A 25 -3.30 -26.00 -34.47
CA SER A 25 -4.09 -27.20 -34.80
C SER A 25 -3.54 -28.46 -34.13
N ASN A 26 -2.23 -28.54 -33.98
CA ASN A 26 -1.52 -29.70 -33.42
C ASN A 26 -0.80 -29.35 -32.12
N LYS A 27 -0.51 -30.37 -31.30
CA LYS A 27 0.27 -30.24 -30.07
C LYS A 27 1.64 -29.63 -30.39
N PRO A 28 2.02 -28.48 -29.79
CA PRO A 28 3.33 -27.88 -30.04
C PRO A 28 4.48 -28.80 -29.59
N SER A 29 5.56 -28.86 -30.37
CA SER A 29 6.71 -29.76 -30.14
C SER A 29 8.06 -29.04 -30.17
N HIS A 30 8.08 -27.74 -29.87
CA HIS A 30 9.22 -26.84 -30.05
C HIS A 30 10.22 -26.85 -28.89
N SER A 31 9.93 -27.55 -27.79
CA SER A 31 10.77 -27.59 -26.60
C SER A 31 10.57 -28.90 -25.83
N LYS A 32 11.52 -29.24 -24.95
CA LYS A 32 11.42 -30.43 -24.09
C LYS A 32 10.27 -30.25 -23.09
N ILE A 33 9.39 -31.24 -23.00
CA ILE A 33 8.30 -31.26 -22.02
C ILE A 33 8.88 -31.57 -20.63
N ILE A 34 8.48 -30.77 -19.62
CA ILE A 34 8.80 -31.00 -18.21
C ILE A 34 7.60 -31.50 -17.42
N SER A 35 6.40 -31.14 -17.82
CA SER A 35 5.16 -31.65 -17.25
C SER A 35 4.08 -31.73 -18.31
N GLU A 36 3.30 -32.81 -18.28
CA GLU A 36 2.12 -32.98 -19.10
C GLU A 36 0.97 -33.45 -18.22
N GLN A 37 -0.06 -32.62 -18.14
CA GLN A 37 -1.27 -32.87 -17.37
C GLN A 37 -2.39 -33.18 -18.36
N ASN A 38 -2.97 -34.37 -18.22
CA ASN A 38 -4.11 -34.83 -19.00
C ASN A 38 -5.39 -34.78 -18.16
N ASP A 39 -6.55 -34.78 -18.83
CA ASP A 39 -7.88 -34.85 -18.21
C ASP A 39 -8.17 -33.76 -17.17
N LEU A 40 -7.62 -32.57 -17.40
CA LEU A 40 -7.91 -31.39 -16.59
C LEU A 40 -9.40 -31.05 -16.64
N LYS A 41 -9.95 -30.66 -15.49
CA LYS A 41 -11.34 -30.20 -15.32
C LYS A 41 -11.37 -28.73 -14.91
N GLU A 42 -10.71 -27.89 -15.70
CA GLU A 42 -10.49 -26.47 -15.40
C GLU A 42 -11.25 -25.57 -16.37
N GLY A 43 -12.58 -25.72 -16.39
CA GLY A 43 -13.43 -25.07 -17.39
C GLY A 43 -13.28 -25.75 -18.75
N SER A 44 -12.90 -25.00 -19.79
CA SER A 44 -12.70 -25.55 -21.12
C SER A 44 -11.35 -26.24 -21.32
N THR A 45 -10.40 -26.07 -20.40
CA THR A 45 -9.05 -26.65 -20.49
C THR A 45 -9.07 -28.12 -20.11
N GLN A 46 -8.58 -28.97 -21.01
CA GLN A 46 -8.51 -30.42 -20.87
C GLN A 46 -7.09 -30.96 -20.72
N LYS A 47 -6.09 -30.26 -21.29
CA LYS A 47 -4.68 -30.63 -21.15
C LYS A 47 -3.82 -29.40 -20.97
N ARG A 48 -2.75 -29.52 -20.19
CA ARG A 48 -1.70 -28.51 -20.04
C ARG A 48 -0.34 -29.16 -20.17
N ILE A 49 0.52 -28.54 -20.97
CA ILE A 49 1.91 -28.93 -21.13
C ILE A 49 2.77 -27.76 -20.67
N ILE A 50 3.72 -28.07 -19.79
CA ILE A 50 4.76 -27.14 -19.36
C ILE A 50 6.06 -27.59 -20.04
N TYR A 51 6.70 -26.66 -20.74
CA TYR A 51 7.98 -26.90 -21.43
C TYR A 51 9.16 -26.39 -20.61
N LYS A 52 10.36 -26.94 -20.88
CA LYS A 52 11.61 -26.59 -20.17
C LYS A 52 11.99 -25.12 -20.33
N ASN A 53 11.63 -24.50 -21.44
CA ASN A 53 11.84 -23.08 -21.72
C ASN A 53 10.73 -22.19 -21.12
N GLY A 54 9.89 -22.74 -20.23
CA GLY A 54 8.83 -22.02 -19.54
C GLY A 54 7.55 -21.82 -20.35
N ASP A 55 7.51 -22.19 -21.62
CA ASP A 55 6.30 -22.11 -22.43
C ASP A 55 5.19 -23.00 -21.84
N ILE A 56 3.94 -22.58 -22.05
CA ILE A 56 2.75 -23.33 -21.64
C ILE A 56 1.90 -23.57 -22.87
N ALA A 57 1.55 -24.82 -23.16
CA ALA A 57 0.52 -25.14 -24.16
C ALA A 57 -0.70 -25.74 -23.49
N GLU A 58 -1.88 -25.22 -23.82
CA GLU A 58 -3.15 -25.69 -23.28
C GLU A 58 -4.05 -26.16 -24.41
N TYR A 59 -4.79 -27.25 -24.18
CA TYR A 59 -5.74 -27.81 -25.14
C TYR A 59 -7.12 -27.93 -24.53
N GLY A 60 -8.14 -27.66 -25.34
CA GLY A 60 -9.52 -27.84 -24.93
C GLY A 60 -10.51 -27.27 -25.94
N LYS A 61 -11.76 -27.09 -25.51
CA LYS A 61 -12.85 -26.57 -26.37
C LYS A 61 -12.88 -25.04 -26.34
N HIS A 62 -12.43 -24.40 -27.41
CA HIS A 62 -12.53 -22.96 -27.63
C HIS A 62 -13.93 -22.57 -28.13
N PRO A 63 -14.54 -21.49 -27.61
CA PRO A 63 -15.92 -21.09 -27.94
C PRO A 63 -16.21 -20.97 -29.44
N THR A 64 -15.28 -20.41 -30.21
CA THR A 64 -15.47 -20.15 -31.65
C THR A 64 -14.58 -20.98 -32.57
N LYS A 65 -13.68 -21.82 -32.02
CA LYS A 65 -12.67 -22.56 -32.81
C LYS A 65 -12.75 -24.08 -32.62
N GLY A 66 -13.66 -24.57 -31.78
CA GLY A 66 -13.72 -25.99 -31.45
C GLY A 66 -12.50 -26.42 -30.64
N PHE A 67 -12.08 -27.66 -30.82
CA PHE A 67 -10.91 -28.20 -30.09
C PHE A 67 -9.60 -27.69 -30.69
N THR A 68 -8.78 -27.03 -29.87
CA THR A 68 -7.54 -26.39 -30.34
C THR A 68 -6.50 -26.30 -29.23
N TRP A 69 -5.24 -26.16 -29.64
CA TRP A 69 -4.12 -25.83 -28.76
C TRP A 69 -3.90 -24.32 -28.74
N ILE A 70 -3.60 -23.75 -27.58
CA ILE A 70 -3.06 -22.40 -27.44
C ILE A 70 -1.69 -22.49 -26.80
N LEU A 71 -0.68 -21.93 -27.48
CA LEU A 71 0.69 -21.82 -26.99
C LEU A 71 0.95 -20.42 -26.43
N TYR A 72 1.27 -20.34 -25.14
CA TYR A 72 1.73 -19.14 -24.45
C TYR A 72 3.25 -19.20 -24.31
N ARG A 73 3.95 -18.40 -25.13
CA ARG A 73 5.41 -18.36 -25.09
C ARG A 73 5.90 -17.56 -23.90
N ALA A 74 6.77 -18.13 -23.09
CA ALA A 74 7.46 -17.43 -22.02
C ALA A 74 8.42 -16.38 -22.56
N THR A 75 8.68 -15.41 -21.70
CA THR A 75 9.72 -14.42 -21.83
C THR A 75 10.73 -14.63 -20.70
N ASN A 76 11.83 -13.89 -20.73
CA ASN A 76 12.84 -13.89 -19.67
C ASN A 76 12.50 -12.94 -18.51
N ILE A 77 11.23 -12.53 -18.37
CA ILE A 77 10.77 -11.58 -17.35
C ILE A 77 9.91 -12.33 -16.35
N ASP A 78 10.30 -12.31 -15.08
CA ASP A 78 9.45 -12.81 -14.00
C ASP A 78 8.34 -11.81 -13.68
N ILE A 79 7.14 -12.32 -13.44
CA ILE A 79 5.99 -11.58 -12.95
C ILE A 79 5.46 -12.20 -11.67
N GLU A 80 4.82 -11.37 -10.86
CA GLU A 80 4.06 -11.79 -9.69
C GLU A 80 2.59 -11.94 -10.06
N LEU A 81 1.97 -13.01 -9.56
CA LEU A 81 0.54 -13.25 -9.67
C LEU A 81 -0.02 -13.50 -8.27
N LEU A 82 -1.16 -12.85 -7.98
CA LEU A 82 -1.93 -13.05 -6.76
C LEU A 82 -3.03 -14.08 -7.00
N GLU A 83 -3.17 -15.03 -6.08
CA GLU A 83 -4.34 -15.90 -6.01
C GLU A 83 -5.50 -15.14 -5.39
N MET A 84 -6.51 -14.83 -6.21
CA MET A 84 -7.75 -14.20 -5.79
C MET A 84 -8.51 -15.16 -4.85
N PRO A 85 -8.93 -14.69 -3.67
CA PRO A 85 -9.80 -15.44 -2.78
C PRO A 85 -11.10 -15.92 -3.46
N ASP A 86 -11.67 -17.01 -2.95
CA ASP A 86 -12.95 -17.53 -3.43
C ASP A 86 -14.10 -16.55 -3.18
N SER A 87 -14.01 -15.77 -2.12
CA SER A 87 -14.88 -14.64 -1.87
C SER A 87 -14.21 -13.65 -0.93
N ILE A 88 -14.64 -12.39 -1.01
CA ILE A 88 -14.39 -11.38 0.01
C ILE A 88 -15.74 -10.83 0.44
N ASN A 89 -15.96 -10.75 1.74
CA ASN A 89 -17.10 -10.07 2.34
C ASN A 89 -16.60 -9.20 3.49
N TYR A 90 -15.96 -8.09 3.13
CA TYR A 90 -15.39 -7.16 4.08
C TYR A 90 -16.35 -6.00 4.32
N LEU A 91 -16.60 -5.71 5.59
CA LEU A 91 -17.35 -4.56 6.04
C LEU A 91 -16.66 -3.99 7.28
N LYS A 92 -16.23 -2.73 7.20
CA LYS A 92 -15.72 -1.98 8.36
C LYS A 92 -15.92 -0.50 8.13
N ASP A 93 -16.57 0.17 9.08
CA ASP A 93 -16.97 1.57 8.98
C ASP A 93 -17.72 1.80 7.65
N ASP A 94 -17.29 2.75 6.81
CA ASP A 94 -17.91 3.03 5.52
C ASP A 94 -17.38 2.19 4.35
N VAL A 95 -16.38 1.34 4.58
CA VAL A 95 -15.75 0.50 3.55
C VAL A 95 -16.48 -0.84 3.44
N SER A 96 -17.00 -1.13 2.25
CA SER A 96 -17.66 -2.40 1.92
C SER A 96 -17.04 -2.97 0.64
N ILE A 97 -16.40 -4.13 0.73
CA ILE A 97 -15.78 -4.83 -0.41
C ILE A 97 -16.40 -6.23 -0.46
N LYS A 98 -17.15 -6.52 -1.52
CA LYS A 98 -17.88 -7.78 -1.66
C LYS A 98 -17.71 -8.39 -3.04
N TYR A 99 -17.14 -9.58 -3.12
CA TYR A 99 -17.21 -10.38 -4.34
C TYR A 99 -17.19 -11.88 -4.05
N LYS A 100 -17.60 -12.67 -5.05
CA LYS A 100 -17.43 -14.13 -5.07
C LYS A 100 -16.86 -14.57 -6.42
N SER A 101 -15.98 -15.56 -6.41
CA SER A 101 -15.50 -16.25 -7.61
C SER A 101 -16.49 -17.34 -8.01
N SER A 102 -16.70 -17.54 -9.31
CA SER A 102 -17.61 -18.57 -9.82
C SER A 102 -17.01 -19.36 -10.98
N GLY A 103 -17.17 -20.69 -10.93
CA GLY A 103 -17.05 -21.57 -12.10
C GLY A 103 -15.69 -21.58 -12.80
N THR A 104 -14.60 -21.18 -12.13
CA THR A 104 -13.29 -21.01 -12.77
C THR A 104 -12.13 -21.42 -11.87
N LYS A 105 -11.08 -21.95 -12.49
CA LYS A 105 -9.76 -22.17 -11.87
C LYS A 105 -8.76 -21.07 -12.23
N ARG A 106 -9.17 -20.14 -13.12
CA ARG A 106 -8.39 -18.95 -13.49
C ARG A 106 -8.48 -17.90 -12.37
N LYS A 107 -7.92 -18.20 -11.20
CA LYS A 107 -8.01 -17.36 -9.99
C LYS A 107 -6.77 -16.50 -9.76
N TYR A 108 -5.84 -16.46 -10.71
CA TYR A 108 -4.63 -15.69 -10.59
C TYR A 108 -4.74 -14.39 -11.38
N THR A 109 -4.27 -13.29 -10.80
CA THR A 109 -4.32 -11.97 -11.43
C THR A 109 -3.06 -11.18 -11.13
N ASN A 110 -2.74 -10.20 -11.97
CA ASN A 110 -1.70 -9.22 -11.66
C ASN A 110 -2.10 -8.43 -10.39
N PRO A 111 -1.15 -8.13 -9.46
CA PRO A 111 -1.41 -7.32 -8.27
C PRO A 111 -2.10 -5.98 -8.53
N ASP A 112 -1.68 -5.26 -9.57
CA ASP A 112 -2.22 -3.94 -9.92
C ASP A 112 -3.68 -4.06 -10.37
N ASN A 113 -3.97 -5.04 -11.22
CA ASN A 113 -5.34 -5.38 -11.62
C ASN A 113 -6.21 -5.74 -10.42
N PHE A 114 -5.69 -6.54 -9.47
CA PHE A 114 -6.45 -6.89 -8.28
C PHE A 114 -6.74 -5.67 -7.41
N ALA A 115 -5.75 -4.81 -7.19
CA ALA A 115 -5.91 -3.59 -6.40
C ALA A 115 -6.96 -2.65 -7.02
N GLY A 116 -6.91 -2.46 -8.34
CA GLY A 116 -7.92 -1.69 -9.05
C GLY A 116 -9.32 -2.27 -8.91
N PHE A 117 -9.46 -3.60 -9.02
CA PHE A 117 -10.74 -4.29 -8.85
C PHE A 117 -11.29 -4.13 -7.42
N ILE A 118 -10.45 -4.31 -6.39
CA ILE A 118 -10.84 -4.10 -4.99
C ILE A 118 -11.24 -2.64 -4.74
N GLY A 119 -10.53 -1.68 -5.32
CA GLY A 119 -10.90 -0.27 -5.30
C GLY A 119 -12.30 -0.04 -5.88
N ALA A 120 -12.60 -0.62 -7.04
CA ALA A 120 -13.90 -0.48 -7.69
C ALA A 120 -15.05 -1.07 -6.84
N LEU A 121 -14.80 -2.20 -6.18
CA LEU A 121 -15.76 -2.79 -5.24
C LEU A 121 -16.00 -1.89 -4.03
N SER A 122 -14.94 -1.33 -3.45
CA SER A 122 -15.03 -0.41 -2.30
C SER A 122 -15.84 0.84 -2.64
N GLN A 123 -15.60 1.44 -3.81
CA GLN A 123 -16.29 2.65 -4.26
C GLN A 123 -17.78 2.42 -4.51
N THR A 124 -18.13 1.28 -5.12
CA THR A 124 -19.51 0.98 -5.51
C THR A 124 -20.31 0.31 -4.40
N LYS A 125 -19.64 -0.34 -3.45
CA LYS A 125 -20.22 -1.18 -2.40
C LYS A 125 -21.10 -2.32 -2.95
N LEU A 126 -20.94 -2.66 -4.23
CA LEU A 126 -21.68 -3.72 -4.91
C LEU A 126 -21.10 -5.09 -4.56
N THR A 127 -21.93 -6.13 -4.67
CA THR A 127 -21.49 -7.52 -4.63
C THR A 127 -21.32 -8.03 -6.05
N ILE A 128 -20.07 -8.25 -6.47
CA ILE A 128 -19.74 -8.68 -7.85
C ILE A 128 -19.40 -10.17 -7.88
N THR A 129 -19.71 -10.85 -9.00
CA THR A 129 -19.26 -12.23 -9.23
C THR A 129 -18.14 -12.22 -10.27
N SER A 130 -16.93 -12.64 -9.90
CA SER A 130 -15.82 -12.81 -10.84
C SER A 130 -15.86 -14.18 -11.52
N THR A 131 -15.67 -14.22 -12.84
CA THR A 131 -15.56 -15.44 -13.65
C THR A 131 -14.11 -15.75 -14.05
N GLY A 132 -13.17 -15.02 -13.46
CA GLY A 132 -11.75 -15.33 -13.44
C GLY A 132 -10.87 -14.41 -14.28
N SER A 133 -9.59 -14.72 -14.22
CA SER A 133 -8.46 -14.01 -14.81
C SER A 133 -7.56 -15.03 -15.53
N CYS A 134 -6.44 -15.46 -14.95
CA CYS A 134 -5.51 -16.44 -15.50
C CYS A 134 -5.23 -17.62 -14.53
N PHE A 135 -4.56 -18.66 -15.02
CA PHE A 135 -4.01 -19.75 -14.21
C PHE A 135 -2.71 -19.32 -13.51
N SER A 136 -2.23 -20.14 -12.57
CA SER A 136 -1.00 -19.88 -11.79
C SER A 136 0.25 -19.66 -12.64
N GLU A 137 0.27 -20.24 -13.83
CA GLU A 137 1.35 -20.20 -14.80
C GLU A 137 1.29 -18.95 -15.69
N GLY A 138 0.24 -18.12 -15.56
CA GLY A 138 0.00 -16.94 -16.40
C GLY A 138 -0.69 -17.27 -17.74
N SER A 139 -0.99 -18.54 -18.02
CA SER A 139 -1.83 -18.98 -19.16
C SER A 139 -3.31 -18.73 -18.86
N CYS A 140 -4.16 -18.77 -19.89
CA CYS A 140 -5.55 -18.35 -19.71
C CYS A 140 -6.57 -19.00 -20.66
N PHE A 141 -6.35 -20.25 -21.09
CA PHE A 141 -7.27 -20.93 -22.00
C PHE A 141 -8.71 -20.93 -21.46
N PRO A 142 -9.74 -20.74 -22.32
CA PRO A 142 -9.68 -20.62 -23.79
C PRO A 142 -9.36 -19.20 -24.29
N SER A 143 -9.16 -18.22 -23.41
CA SER A 143 -8.84 -16.85 -23.81
C SER A 143 -7.40 -16.76 -24.33
N GLN A 144 -7.10 -15.71 -25.10
CA GLN A 144 -5.73 -15.33 -25.46
C GLN A 144 -5.27 -14.06 -24.72
N LEU A 145 -6.20 -13.31 -24.13
CA LEU A 145 -6.00 -11.92 -23.69
C LEU A 145 -5.93 -11.75 -22.18
N HIS A 146 -6.29 -12.78 -21.41
CA HIS A 146 -6.18 -12.80 -19.95
C HIS A 146 -4.78 -13.14 -19.46
N VAL A 147 -3.84 -13.28 -20.39
CA VAL A 147 -2.48 -13.74 -20.12
C VAL A 147 -1.83 -12.87 -19.05
N ASN A 148 -1.09 -13.48 -18.14
CA ASN A 148 -0.41 -12.81 -17.02
C ASN A 148 -1.34 -12.07 -16.04
N GLY A 149 -2.63 -12.39 -16.05
CA GLY A 149 -3.58 -11.75 -15.16
C GLY A 149 -3.85 -10.29 -15.51
N GLU A 150 -3.72 -9.93 -16.79
CA GLU A 150 -3.91 -8.57 -17.30
C GLU A 150 -5.40 -8.18 -17.46
N SER A 151 -6.33 -9.06 -17.09
CA SER A 151 -7.78 -8.81 -17.09
C SER A 151 -8.57 -9.66 -16.10
N ILE A 152 -9.72 -9.15 -15.68
CA ILE A 152 -10.68 -9.80 -14.78
C ILE A 152 -12.05 -9.77 -15.45
N ASP A 153 -12.67 -10.94 -15.61
CA ASP A 153 -14.06 -11.04 -16.07
C ASP A 153 -15.01 -11.05 -14.88
N THR A 154 -16.18 -10.42 -15.06
CA THR A 154 -17.24 -10.35 -14.04
C THR A 154 -18.61 -10.58 -14.67
N LEU A 155 -19.52 -11.26 -13.96
CA LEU A 155 -20.91 -11.35 -14.40
C LEU A 155 -21.60 -9.99 -14.26
N TYR A 156 -22.48 -9.67 -15.21
CA TYR A 156 -23.41 -8.55 -15.07
C TYR A 156 -24.38 -8.79 -13.92
N ILE A 157 -24.72 -7.72 -13.21
CA ILE A 157 -25.79 -7.72 -12.21
C ILE A 157 -27.16 -7.77 -12.90
N LYS A 158 -27.24 -7.32 -14.17
CA LYS A 158 -28.49 -7.13 -14.93
C LYS A 158 -29.40 -6.05 -14.33
N ASP A 159 -28.75 -5.04 -13.77
CA ASP A 159 -29.35 -3.78 -13.34
C ASP A 159 -28.53 -2.65 -13.99
N LEU A 160 -29.15 -1.94 -14.93
CA LEU A 160 -28.44 -0.99 -15.80
C LEU A 160 -27.67 0.06 -15.00
N LYS A 161 -28.26 0.55 -13.89
CA LYS A 161 -27.62 1.56 -13.05
C LYS A 161 -26.41 0.96 -12.33
N LYS A 162 -26.55 -0.21 -11.73
CA LYS A 162 -25.46 -0.86 -10.98
C LYS A 162 -24.31 -1.31 -11.88
N ASP A 163 -24.63 -1.88 -13.04
CA ASP A 163 -23.63 -2.27 -14.03
C ASP A 163 -22.88 -1.04 -14.54
N GLN A 164 -23.58 0.07 -14.80
CA GLN A 164 -22.95 1.33 -15.20
C GLN A 164 -22.07 1.92 -14.09
N ASP A 165 -22.53 1.91 -12.84
CA ASP A 165 -21.76 2.37 -11.66
C ASP A 165 -20.46 1.55 -11.51
N PHE A 166 -20.54 0.23 -11.69
CA PHE A 166 -19.37 -0.64 -11.67
C PHE A 166 -18.39 -0.37 -12.82
N ILE A 167 -18.88 -0.21 -14.05
CA ILE A 167 -18.05 0.15 -15.21
C ILE A 167 -17.34 1.48 -14.99
N ASN A 168 -18.05 2.47 -14.44
CA ASN A 168 -17.47 3.78 -14.15
C ASN A 168 -16.38 3.68 -13.08
N ALA A 169 -16.59 2.85 -12.05
CA ALA A 169 -15.57 2.57 -11.04
C ALA A 169 -14.35 1.87 -11.66
N MET A 170 -14.53 0.85 -12.49
CA MET A 170 -13.41 0.20 -13.19
C MET A 170 -12.62 1.19 -14.05
N LYS A 171 -13.29 2.11 -14.75
CA LYS A 171 -12.64 3.21 -15.48
C LYS A 171 -11.89 4.16 -14.55
N PHE A 172 -12.49 4.53 -13.41
CA PHE A 172 -11.87 5.40 -12.41
C PHE A 172 -10.57 4.77 -11.88
N PHE A 173 -10.59 3.47 -11.63
CA PHE A 173 -9.41 2.66 -11.28
C PHE A 173 -8.60 2.20 -12.51
N HIS A 174 -8.54 3.01 -13.56
CA HIS A 174 -7.57 2.90 -14.66
C HIS A 174 -7.57 1.59 -15.46
N PHE A 175 -8.62 0.77 -15.39
CA PHE A 175 -8.85 -0.24 -16.43
C PHE A 175 -9.15 0.50 -17.72
N THR A 176 -8.36 0.29 -18.77
CA THR A 176 -8.55 1.01 -20.04
C THR A 176 -9.37 0.22 -21.05
N ASP A 177 -9.30 -1.11 -20.99
CA ASP A 177 -10.10 -2.02 -21.81
C ASP A 177 -11.29 -2.52 -20.99
N ARG A 178 -12.51 -2.21 -21.44
CA ARG A 178 -13.76 -2.61 -20.79
C ARG A 178 -14.69 -3.02 -21.92
N LYS A 179 -14.93 -4.32 -22.11
CA LYS A 179 -15.74 -4.84 -23.21
C LYS A 179 -17.05 -5.40 -22.67
N ALA A 180 -18.15 -4.89 -23.22
CA ALA A 180 -19.47 -5.39 -22.91
C ALA A 180 -20.01 -6.25 -24.06
N GLY A 181 -21.11 -6.95 -23.80
CA GLY A 181 -21.86 -7.65 -24.85
C GLY A 181 -22.47 -6.69 -25.88
N ASN A 182 -23.14 -7.25 -26.88
CA ASN A 182 -23.73 -6.48 -27.98
C ASN A 182 -25.27 -6.58 -28.05
N ASP A 183 -25.90 -7.36 -27.16
CA ASP A 183 -27.35 -7.35 -26.99
C ASP A 183 -27.90 -5.94 -26.68
N PRO A 184 -29.20 -5.68 -26.93
CA PRO A 184 -29.82 -4.37 -26.69
C PRO A 184 -29.57 -3.79 -25.30
N TYR A 185 -29.53 -4.64 -24.26
CA TYR A 185 -29.22 -4.21 -22.89
C TYR A 185 -27.80 -3.63 -22.77
N TYR A 186 -26.78 -4.29 -23.34
CA TYR A 186 -25.38 -3.88 -23.19
C TYR A 186 -25.02 -2.64 -23.99
N LYS A 187 -25.71 -2.41 -25.11
CA LYS A 187 -25.59 -1.19 -25.91
C LYS A 187 -25.97 0.09 -25.14
N LEU A 188 -26.70 -0.04 -24.03
CA LEU A 188 -27.04 1.09 -23.15
C LEU A 188 -25.88 1.47 -22.22
N LEU A 189 -24.91 0.58 -22.01
CA LEU A 189 -23.76 0.82 -21.14
C LEU A 189 -22.74 1.73 -21.83
N LYS A 190 -22.29 2.75 -21.11
CA LYS A 190 -21.29 3.73 -21.55
C LYS A 190 -19.92 3.39 -21.00
N ASN A 191 -18.89 3.96 -21.61
CA ASN A 191 -17.47 3.72 -21.27
C ASN A 191 -17.01 2.28 -21.51
N VAL A 192 -17.66 1.55 -22.41
CA VAL A 192 -17.25 0.21 -22.84
C VAL A 192 -17.08 0.17 -24.35
N SER A 193 -16.29 -0.77 -24.84
CA SER A 193 -16.24 -1.16 -26.25
C SER A 193 -17.10 -2.40 -26.48
N ASP A 194 -17.50 -2.62 -27.74
CA ASP A 194 -18.23 -3.81 -28.15
C ASP A 194 -17.31 -5.04 -28.12
N GLY A 195 -17.63 -6.00 -27.26
CA GLY A 195 -16.96 -7.29 -27.14
C GLY A 195 -17.59 -8.40 -27.98
N GLY A 196 -18.71 -8.14 -28.64
CA GLY A 196 -19.52 -9.13 -29.35
C GLY A 196 -20.21 -10.13 -28.42
N ASP A 197 -20.87 -11.11 -29.04
CA ASP A 197 -21.76 -12.08 -28.38
C ASP A 197 -21.09 -12.85 -27.23
N LEU A 198 -19.77 -13.05 -27.31
CA LEU A 198 -19.00 -13.72 -26.25
C LEU A 198 -19.14 -13.02 -24.90
N HIS A 199 -19.28 -11.69 -24.92
CA HIS A 199 -19.37 -10.83 -23.74
C HIS A 199 -20.83 -10.54 -23.34
N ASP A 200 -21.83 -11.24 -23.92
CA ASP A 200 -23.22 -11.14 -23.47
C ASP A 200 -23.48 -11.86 -22.15
N THR A 201 -22.48 -12.55 -21.59
CA THR A 201 -22.59 -13.26 -20.31
C THR A 201 -21.74 -12.62 -19.21
N HIS A 202 -20.75 -11.81 -19.57
CA HIS A 202 -19.79 -11.21 -18.65
C HIS A 202 -19.22 -9.89 -19.19
N LEU A 203 -18.85 -8.99 -18.29
CA LEU A 203 -18.05 -7.81 -18.56
C LEU A 203 -16.56 -8.19 -18.46
N HIS A 204 -15.81 -7.88 -19.51
CA HIS A 204 -14.35 -8.03 -19.51
C HIS A 204 -13.69 -6.71 -19.14
N CYS A 205 -12.83 -6.71 -18.12
CA CYS A 205 -12.06 -5.54 -17.71
C CYS A 205 -10.57 -5.86 -17.71
N GLY A 206 -9.79 -5.20 -18.57
CA GLY A 206 -8.37 -5.46 -18.73
C GLY A 206 -7.55 -4.23 -19.09
N LYS A 207 -6.28 -4.46 -19.44
CA LYS A 207 -5.29 -3.42 -19.78
C LYS A 207 -5.28 -2.30 -18.74
N PHE A 208 -5.02 -2.72 -17.50
CA PHE A 208 -4.89 -1.80 -16.41
C PHE A 208 -3.68 -0.86 -16.68
N ASP A 209 -3.90 0.45 -16.66
CA ASP A 209 -2.85 1.44 -16.92
C ASP A 209 -2.01 1.65 -15.66
N THR A 210 -0.96 0.84 -15.53
CA THR A 210 0.00 0.93 -14.42
C THR A 210 0.77 2.24 -14.39
N SER A 211 0.83 3.01 -15.50
CA SER A 211 1.42 4.35 -15.49
C SER A 211 0.55 5.38 -14.77
N LYS A 212 -0.75 5.10 -14.66
CA LYS A 212 -1.73 5.91 -13.92
C LYS A 212 -1.85 5.51 -12.48
N ILE A 213 -1.38 4.32 -12.11
CA ILE A 213 -0.92 4.13 -10.73
C ILE A 213 0.21 5.12 -10.56
N ILE A 214 -0.10 6.22 -9.88
CA ILE A 214 0.92 7.12 -9.36
C ILE A 214 1.64 6.34 -8.27
N ILE A 215 2.53 5.44 -8.67
CA ILE A 215 3.67 5.11 -7.86
C ILE A 215 4.45 6.43 -7.86
N LYS A 216 4.33 7.22 -6.79
CA LYS A 216 5.12 8.44 -6.53
C LYS A 216 6.62 8.12 -6.41
N ILE A 217 7.18 7.29 -7.27
CA ILE A 217 8.60 6.96 -7.38
C ILE A 217 9.19 7.61 -8.64
N LEU A 218 8.47 7.65 -9.77
CA LEU A 218 9.04 8.22 -11.01
C LEU A 218 9.17 9.75 -10.97
N SER A 219 8.22 10.44 -10.34
CA SER A 219 8.34 11.87 -10.07
C SER A 219 9.55 12.17 -9.17
N ILE A 220 9.94 11.23 -8.30
CA ILE A 220 11.10 11.36 -7.41
C ILE A 220 12.41 11.08 -8.16
N LEU A 221 12.44 10.12 -9.10
CA LEU A 221 13.65 9.80 -9.87
C LEU A 221 13.99 10.87 -10.91
N VAL A 222 12.98 11.44 -11.58
CA VAL A 222 13.18 12.55 -12.53
C VAL A 222 13.56 13.84 -11.80
N LEU A 223 13.01 14.11 -10.60
CA LEU A 223 13.44 15.24 -9.77
C LEU A 223 14.84 15.07 -9.17
N LEU A 224 15.27 13.84 -8.85
CA LEU A 224 16.65 13.59 -8.42
C LEU A 224 17.64 13.97 -9.52
N ILE A 225 17.38 13.60 -10.79
CA ILE A 225 18.28 13.92 -11.91
C ILE A 225 18.36 15.44 -12.18
N PHE A 226 17.26 16.18 -12.01
CA PHE A 226 17.27 17.66 -12.16
C PHE A 226 17.81 18.41 -10.93
N SER A 227 17.87 17.78 -9.75
CA SER A 227 18.44 18.40 -8.54
C SER A 227 19.97 18.28 -8.40
N PHE A 228 20.64 17.53 -9.28
CA PHE A 228 22.10 17.34 -9.26
C PHE A 228 22.87 18.08 -10.36
N TYR A 229 22.22 18.88 -11.21
CA TYR A 229 22.93 19.78 -12.11
C TYR A 229 23.06 21.18 -11.49
N PRO A 230 24.29 21.68 -11.24
CA PRO A 230 24.48 23.07 -10.89
C PRO A 230 24.11 23.93 -12.11
N HIS A 231 22.97 24.61 -12.05
CA HIS A 231 22.61 25.62 -13.04
C HIS A 231 23.55 26.82 -12.85
N LYS A 232 24.67 26.85 -13.56
CA LYS A 232 25.25 28.13 -14.00
C LYS A 232 24.43 28.60 -15.20
N GLY A 233 24.02 29.86 -15.14
CA GLY A 233 23.06 30.45 -16.07
C GLY A 233 23.56 30.45 -17.52
N ASN A 234 22.62 30.21 -18.44
CA ASN A 234 22.20 31.19 -19.43
C ASN A 234 20.96 30.66 -20.17
N THR A 235 20.15 31.59 -20.63
CA THR A 235 18.88 31.39 -21.34
C THR A 235 19.03 30.69 -22.70
N SER A 236 17.89 30.21 -23.20
CA SER A 236 17.56 29.79 -24.57
C SER A 236 18.13 28.45 -25.09
N ASN A 237 17.30 27.41 -25.12
CA ASN A 237 16.61 26.94 -26.33
C ASN A 237 15.90 25.60 -26.05
N LEU A 238 14.65 25.48 -26.50
CA LEU A 238 13.96 24.20 -26.66
C LEU A 238 14.78 23.34 -27.63
N GLY A 239 15.24 22.18 -27.17
CA GLY A 239 15.88 21.16 -27.98
C GLY A 239 15.41 19.78 -27.55
N THR A 240 14.66 19.12 -28.43
CA THR A 240 14.27 17.71 -28.38
C THR A 240 15.44 16.81 -28.03
N PHE A 241 15.31 15.95 -27.01
CA PHE A 241 16.27 14.87 -26.76
C PHE A 241 15.71 13.53 -27.22
N ASN A 242 16.25 13.06 -28.35
CA ASN A 242 16.20 11.68 -28.79
C ASN A 242 16.99 10.80 -27.80
N ILE A 243 16.44 9.63 -27.48
CA ILE A 243 17.12 8.58 -26.69
C ILE A 243 18.03 7.79 -27.63
N PRO A 244 19.35 7.73 -27.39
CA PRO A 244 20.20 6.74 -28.05
C PRO A 244 20.16 5.42 -27.29
N ASN A 245 19.93 4.34 -28.04
CA ASN A 245 20.27 2.98 -27.66
C ASN A 245 21.78 2.89 -27.34
N ASN A 246 22.17 2.47 -26.13
CA ASN A 246 23.21 1.45 -26.03
C ASN A 246 23.23 0.67 -24.72
N SER A 247 23.61 -0.58 -24.92
CA SER A 247 23.72 -1.72 -24.04
C SER A 247 24.83 -1.64 -22.98
N ASN A 248 24.67 -2.52 -21.97
CA ASN A 248 25.64 -2.95 -20.95
C ASN A 248 26.07 -1.95 -19.87
N ARG A 249 25.66 -2.24 -18.62
CA ARG A 249 26.58 -2.41 -17.47
C ARG A 249 25.88 -3.01 -16.24
N ASN A 250 26.55 -4.01 -15.69
CA ASN A 250 26.37 -4.72 -14.43
C ASN A 250 25.56 -4.02 -13.32
N TYR A 251 24.40 -4.57 -12.98
CA TYR A 251 23.66 -4.21 -11.78
C TYR A 251 24.19 -5.01 -10.57
N LYS A 252 24.81 -4.30 -9.63
CA LYS A 252 24.94 -4.76 -8.24
C LYS A 252 23.53 -4.95 -7.67
N LYS A 253 23.30 -6.13 -7.09
CA LYS A 253 22.05 -6.57 -6.48
C LYS A 253 21.67 -5.63 -5.32
N ILE A 254 20.69 -4.76 -5.54
CA ILE A 254 20.09 -3.93 -4.50
C ILE A 254 18.97 -4.75 -3.85
N TRP A 255 19.03 -4.91 -2.53
CA TRP A 255 17.99 -5.55 -1.74
C TRP A 255 16.80 -4.58 -1.62
N TYR A 256 15.72 -4.86 -2.35
CA TYR A 256 14.45 -4.15 -2.19
C TYR A 256 13.70 -4.72 -0.99
N TYR A 257 13.53 -3.90 0.04
CA TYR A 257 12.42 -4.07 0.99
C TYR A 257 11.14 -3.60 0.28
N ASN A 258 10.10 -4.45 0.29
CA ASN A 258 8.79 -4.16 -0.30
C ASN A 258 8.04 -3.09 0.54
N GLU A 259 8.19 -1.80 0.19
CA GLU A 259 7.52 -0.66 0.83
C GLU A 259 6.24 -0.23 0.07
N ILE A 260 5.20 -1.06 -0.02
CA ILE A 260 3.91 -0.62 -0.61
C ILE A 260 2.77 -0.48 0.40
N ASP A 261 2.87 -0.98 1.64
CA ASP A 261 1.69 -1.13 2.51
C ASP A 261 1.60 -0.19 3.74
N THR A 262 2.12 1.03 3.65
CA THR A 262 2.04 2.02 4.77
C THR A 262 1.45 3.38 4.39
N LEU A 263 1.30 3.72 3.11
CA LEU A 263 1.08 5.10 2.66
C LEU A 263 -0.33 5.66 2.86
N THR A 264 -1.34 4.86 3.21
CA THR A 264 -2.73 5.34 3.44
C THR A 264 -3.29 4.95 4.80
N TYR A 265 -2.63 4.04 5.52
CA TYR A 265 -3.13 3.54 6.79
C TYR A 265 -2.79 4.52 7.92
N PHE A 266 -3.82 5.06 8.57
CA PHE A 266 -3.65 5.80 9.81
C PHE A 266 -3.17 4.86 10.92
N LYS A 267 -2.11 5.25 11.64
CA LYS A 267 -1.60 4.52 12.79
C LYS A 267 -1.82 5.33 14.06
N GLU A 268 -2.60 4.79 15.01
CA GLU A 268 -2.63 5.33 16.37
C GLU A 268 -1.23 5.28 16.99
N ILE A 269 -0.88 6.28 17.79
CA ILE A 269 0.42 6.34 18.45
C ILE A 269 0.29 6.84 19.88
N GLY A 270 0.99 6.17 20.81
CA GLY A 270 0.90 6.41 22.24
C GLY A 270 0.21 5.29 23.00
N ASP A 271 0.36 5.28 24.33
CA ASP A 271 -0.29 4.31 25.19
C ASP A 271 -1.61 4.88 25.72
N LYS A 272 -2.73 4.20 25.41
CA LYS A 272 -4.09 4.60 25.79
C LYS A 272 -4.30 4.71 27.31
N SER A 273 -3.46 4.05 28.12
CA SER A 273 -3.51 4.16 29.58
C SER A 273 -3.24 5.59 30.08
N ILE A 274 -2.66 6.47 29.26
CA ILE A 274 -2.53 7.89 29.58
C ILE A 274 -3.87 8.58 29.83
N MET A 275 -4.97 8.03 29.32
CA MET A 275 -6.32 8.54 29.56
C MET A 275 -6.85 8.25 30.97
N LYS A 276 -6.17 7.39 31.75
CA LYS A 276 -6.55 7.11 33.14
C LYS A 276 -6.19 8.30 34.04
N LYS A 277 -6.85 8.39 35.20
CA LYS A 277 -6.50 9.38 36.22
C LYS A 277 -5.16 9.01 36.86
N PHE A 278 -4.30 10.01 37.02
CA PHE A 278 -3.06 9.93 37.80
C PHE A 278 -3.23 10.77 39.07
N PRO A 279 -2.59 10.39 40.18
CA PRO A 279 -2.53 11.27 41.34
C PRO A 279 -1.74 12.54 40.99
N LYS A 280 -2.00 13.63 41.73
CA LYS A 280 -1.32 14.91 41.52
C LYS A 280 0.20 14.80 41.72
N LYS A 281 0.62 13.91 42.63
CA LYS A 281 2.03 13.57 42.89
C LYS A 281 2.18 12.15 43.44
N TRP A 282 3.34 11.55 43.25
CA TRP A 282 3.76 10.30 43.90
C TRP A 282 5.28 10.25 44.06
N ASN A 283 5.76 9.56 45.09
CA ASN A 283 7.19 9.44 45.38
C ASN A 283 7.84 8.34 44.52
N ILE A 284 9.07 8.58 44.07
CA ILE A 284 9.90 7.64 43.31
C ILE A 284 11.30 7.46 43.93
N SER A 285 11.47 7.92 45.18
CA SER A 285 12.76 8.01 45.88
C SER A 285 13.63 6.78 45.69
N VAL A 286 14.84 7.02 45.18
CA VAL A 286 15.92 6.03 45.10
C VAL A 286 16.54 5.72 46.47
N TYR A 287 16.23 6.51 47.50
CA TYR A 287 16.87 6.42 48.82
C TYR A 287 15.95 5.86 49.92
N GLN A 288 14.65 5.75 49.68
CA GLN A 288 13.67 5.28 50.68
C GLN A 288 12.58 4.41 50.05
N ALA A 289 12.04 3.47 50.83
CA ALA A 289 10.96 2.60 50.38
C ALA A 289 9.71 3.42 50.01
N THR A 290 9.23 3.26 48.78
CA THR A 290 8.00 3.91 48.31
C THR A 290 6.76 3.16 48.81
N SER A 291 5.64 3.87 48.96
CA SER A 291 4.38 3.21 49.35
C SER A 291 3.89 2.29 48.22
N HIS A 292 3.10 1.26 48.56
CA HIS A 292 2.56 0.33 47.56
C HIS A 292 1.81 1.05 46.41
N ASN A 293 1.06 2.10 46.74
CA ASN A 293 0.35 2.90 45.76
C ASN A 293 1.30 3.71 44.88
N ASP A 294 2.34 4.30 45.46
CA ASP A 294 3.36 5.03 44.70
C ASP A 294 4.09 4.09 43.73
N SER A 295 4.46 2.88 44.16
CA SER A 295 5.11 1.89 43.28
C SER A 295 4.21 1.46 42.11
N ILE A 296 2.89 1.38 42.32
CA ILE A 296 1.93 1.09 41.23
C ILE A 296 1.87 2.26 40.24
N ASN A 297 1.78 3.50 40.74
CA ASN A 297 1.75 4.70 39.91
C ASN A 297 3.02 4.84 39.07
N GLU A 298 4.16 4.64 39.71
CA GLU A 298 5.49 4.62 39.08
C GLU A 298 5.57 3.56 37.98
N ARG A 299 5.17 2.31 38.27
CA ARG A 299 5.19 1.23 37.28
C ARG A 299 4.31 1.54 36.06
N ASN A 300 3.12 2.10 36.31
CA ASN A 300 2.21 2.51 35.23
C ASN A 300 2.80 3.65 34.39
N PHE A 301 3.42 4.65 35.05
CA PHE A 301 4.09 5.75 34.38
C PHE A 301 5.25 5.26 33.50
N TYR A 302 6.15 4.44 34.05
CA TYR A 302 7.29 3.91 33.30
C TYR A 302 6.90 2.96 32.18
N LYS A 303 5.79 2.23 32.31
CA LYS A 303 5.25 1.45 31.20
C LYS A 303 4.96 2.33 29.99
N ILE A 304 4.36 3.51 30.21
CA ILE A 304 4.02 4.45 29.14
C ILE A 304 5.28 5.11 28.56
N THR A 305 6.23 5.56 29.39
CA THR A 305 7.46 6.18 28.88
C THR A 305 8.32 5.17 28.10
N ASN A 306 8.41 3.92 28.58
CA ASN A 306 9.12 2.85 27.89
C ASN A 306 8.51 2.50 26.53
N TYR A 307 7.20 2.61 26.38
CA TYR A 307 6.55 2.46 25.08
C TYR A 307 7.16 3.43 24.04
N TYR A 308 7.24 4.73 24.34
CA TYR A 308 7.83 5.70 23.40
C TYR A 308 9.32 5.48 23.15
N LYS A 309 10.07 5.11 24.20
CA LYS A 309 11.50 4.77 24.07
C LYS A 309 11.70 3.59 23.12
N SER A 310 10.82 2.60 23.17
CA SER A 310 10.86 1.39 22.33
C SER A 310 10.52 1.61 20.85
N ILE A 311 9.84 2.70 20.51
CA ILE A 311 9.48 3.01 19.11
C ILE A 311 10.75 3.24 18.30
N LYS A 312 10.91 2.48 17.23
CA LYS A 312 12.00 2.61 16.25
C LYS A 312 11.42 3.06 14.90
N GLY A 313 12.16 3.89 14.19
CA GLY A 313 11.84 4.28 12.81
C GLY A 313 13.01 4.06 11.86
N ILE A 314 12.79 4.48 10.61
CA ILE A 314 13.81 4.49 9.56
C ILE A 314 14.63 5.76 9.70
N LYS A 315 15.96 5.63 9.82
CA LYS A 315 16.87 6.79 9.96
C LYS A 315 16.78 7.72 8.75
N ILE A 316 16.58 9.01 9.01
CA ILE A 316 16.57 10.07 8.00
C ILE A 316 17.96 10.72 7.97
N LYS A 317 18.65 10.62 6.82
CA LYS A 317 19.99 11.20 6.65
C LYS A 317 19.97 12.70 6.36
N ASP A 318 18.98 13.17 5.60
CA ASP A 318 18.84 14.60 5.28
C ASP A 318 18.02 15.33 6.36
N ILE A 319 18.74 15.83 7.35
CA ILE A 319 18.19 16.53 8.50
C ILE A 319 17.80 17.98 8.15
N TYR A 320 18.35 18.56 7.08
CA TYR A 320 18.22 19.99 6.78
C TYR A 320 16.77 20.41 6.57
N ASN A 321 16.01 19.57 5.86
CA ASN A 321 14.60 19.78 5.58
C ASN A 321 13.69 19.77 6.82
N TYR A 322 14.14 19.17 7.93
CA TYR A 322 13.39 19.06 9.18
C TYR A 322 13.83 20.07 10.24
N LYS A 323 15.05 20.60 10.14
CA LYS A 323 15.65 21.52 11.12
C LYS A 323 14.77 22.74 11.41
N LYS A 324 14.19 23.36 10.38
CA LYS A 324 13.30 24.53 10.55
C LYS A 324 11.94 24.18 11.18
N ARG A 325 11.51 22.91 11.11
CA ARG A 325 10.16 22.46 11.49
C ARG A 325 10.11 21.87 12.90
N LEU A 326 11.20 21.20 13.32
CA LEU A 326 11.30 20.54 14.62
C LEU A 326 11.74 21.47 15.77
N GLY A 327 11.96 22.75 15.49
CA GLY A 327 12.24 23.78 16.50
C GLY A 327 13.72 23.85 16.91
N ARG A 328 14.00 24.48 18.06
CA ARG A 328 15.35 24.73 18.57
C ARG A 328 16.08 23.44 18.97
N GLY A 329 17.40 23.47 18.87
CA GLY A 329 18.32 22.38 19.19
C GLY A 329 19.06 21.83 17.96
N GLU A 330 20.22 21.22 18.19
CA GLU A 330 20.94 20.46 17.18
C GLU A 330 20.34 19.06 17.10
N ILE A 331 19.90 18.65 15.90
CA ILE A 331 19.31 17.32 15.70
C ILE A 331 20.45 16.30 15.66
N VAL A 332 20.48 15.43 16.67
CA VAL A 332 21.45 14.34 16.83
C VAL A 332 21.00 13.09 16.08
N SER A 333 19.69 12.79 16.14
CA SER A 333 19.10 11.70 15.37
C SER A 333 17.68 12.03 14.93
N LEU A 334 17.31 11.44 13.80
CA LEU A 334 16.02 11.65 13.16
C LEU A 334 15.54 10.35 12.53
N GLU A 335 14.33 9.93 12.87
CA GLU A 335 13.75 8.68 12.38
C GLU A 335 12.30 8.88 11.92
N LEU A 336 11.95 8.33 10.77
CA LEU A 336 10.58 8.22 10.29
C LEU A 336 9.94 6.97 10.88
N ILE A 337 8.97 7.15 11.77
CA ILE A 337 8.22 6.05 12.39
C ILE A 337 7.13 5.54 11.45
N HIS A 338 6.41 6.47 10.83
CA HIS A 338 5.27 6.17 9.97
C HIS A 338 5.00 7.34 9.03
N ARG A 339 4.43 7.07 7.86
CA ARG A 339 3.97 8.09 6.91
C ARG A 339 2.66 7.63 6.32
N PHE A 340 1.66 8.50 6.28
CA PHE A 340 0.42 8.24 5.55
C PHE A 340 -0.11 9.49 4.85
N PHE A 341 -1.01 9.28 3.90
CA PHE A 341 -1.68 10.29 3.13
C PHE A 341 -3.18 10.25 3.42
N LYS A 342 -3.78 11.41 3.69
CA LYS A 342 -5.22 11.55 3.90
C LYS A 342 -5.67 12.93 3.47
N ASN A 343 -6.78 13.03 2.73
CA ASN A 343 -7.43 14.28 2.34
C ASN A 343 -6.50 15.33 1.68
N GLY A 344 -5.57 14.89 0.83
CA GLY A 344 -4.63 15.79 0.15
C GLY A 344 -3.37 16.12 0.95
N GLU A 345 -3.28 15.66 2.19
CA GLU A 345 -2.19 15.94 3.11
C GLU A 345 -1.31 14.71 3.37
N ILE A 346 -0.02 14.94 3.60
CA ILE A 346 0.95 13.93 4.03
C ILE A 346 1.22 14.15 5.52
N TYR A 347 1.10 13.07 6.28
CA TYR A 347 1.37 13.03 7.71
C TYR A 347 2.61 12.18 7.93
N GLU A 348 3.60 12.73 8.63
CA GLU A 348 4.85 12.05 8.95
C GLU A 348 5.06 12.00 10.45
N TYR A 349 5.23 10.80 10.99
CA TYR A 349 5.53 10.59 12.40
C TYR A 349 7.03 10.54 12.53
N ILE A 350 7.59 11.59 13.13
CA ILE A 350 9.01 11.81 13.20
C ILE A 350 9.45 11.68 14.66
N LYS A 351 10.36 10.75 14.93
CA LYS A 351 11.10 10.71 16.19
C LYS A 351 12.36 11.56 16.01
N SER A 352 12.59 12.50 16.92
CA SER A 352 13.81 13.31 16.90
C SER A 352 14.49 13.28 18.26
N VAL A 353 15.82 13.20 18.25
CA VAL A 353 16.66 13.46 19.42
C VAL A 353 17.47 14.72 19.14
N LYS A 354 17.39 15.69 20.04
CA LYS A 354 18.03 17.00 19.91
C LYS A 354 18.86 17.32 21.13
N SER A 355 20.01 17.94 20.89
CA SER A 355 20.86 18.52 21.93
C SER A 355 20.64 20.04 21.97
N ILE A 356 20.45 20.59 23.18
CA ILE A 356 20.36 22.03 23.40
C ILE A 356 21.51 22.45 24.29
N LYS A 357 22.35 23.37 23.78
CA LYS A 357 23.33 24.06 24.62
C LYS A 357 22.61 24.90 25.67
N ASN A 358 22.92 24.65 26.92
CA ASN A 358 22.51 25.40 28.11
C ASN A 358 23.77 25.91 28.82
N ASN A 359 23.59 26.72 29.87
CA ASN A 359 24.69 27.21 30.70
C ASN A 359 25.11 26.18 31.78
N GLU A 360 24.69 24.93 31.66
CA GLU A 360 24.99 23.84 32.60
C GLU A 360 26.11 22.97 32.01
N ASP A 361 26.78 22.17 32.86
CA ASP A 361 27.93 21.34 32.45
C ASP A 361 27.59 20.32 31.36
N PHE A 362 26.30 19.96 31.21
CA PHE A 362 25.82 19.01 30.21
C PHE A 362 24.66 19.59 29.39
N PRO A 363 24.70 19.47 28.04
CA PRO A 363 23.61 19.94 27.20
C PRO A 363 22.33 19.17 27.47
N SER A 364 21.19 19.86 27.53
CA SER A 364 19.90 19.20 27.68
C SER A 364 19.58 18.37 26.43
N VAL A 365 19.18 17.11 26.65
CA VAL A 365 18.74 16.22 25.57
C VAL A 365 17.22 16.20 25.53
N ILE A 366 16.67 16.41 24.34
CA ILE A 366 15.24 16.32 24.06
C ILE A 366 14.98 15.16 23.13
N THR A 367 14.12 14.23 23.55
CA THR A 367 13.53 13.24 22.65
C THR A 367 12.08 13.62 22.39
N SER A 368 11.67 13.70 21.13
CA SER A 368 10.29 13.99 20.75
C SER A 368 9.76 13.03 19.70
N ILE A 369 8.44 12.84 19.71
CA ILE A 369 7.71 12.30 18.57
C ILE A 369 6.70 13.34 18.12
N ASP A 370 6.87 13.81 16.90
CA ASP A 370 6.08 14.85 16.27
C ASP A 370 5.35 14.28 15.05
N ILE A 371 4.10 14.68 14.84
CA ILE A 371 3.35 14.45 13.60
C ILE A 371 3.46 15.73 12.77
N LEU A 372 4.16 15.65 11.65
CA LEU A 372 4.29 16.76 10.70
C LEU A 372 3.24 16.60 9.60
N VAL A 373 2.53 17.69 9.28
CA VAL A 373 1.51 17.73 8.24
C VAL A 373 2.02 18.56 7.08
N PHE A 374 1.92 18.00 5.88
CA PHE A 374 2.28 18.66 4.63
C PHE A 374 1.09 18.72 3.69
N LYS A 375 0.81 19.90 3.14
CA LYS A 375 -0.19 20.11 2.10
C LYS A 375 0.52 20.69 0.88
N ASP A 376 0.28 20.11 -0.30
CA ASP A 376 0.96 20.52 -1.56
C ASP A 376 2.49 20.60 -1.43
N ASN A 377 3.11 19.63 -0.74
CA ASN A 377 4.54 19.57 -0.41
C ASN A 377 5.08 20.73 0.46
N LYS A 378 4.21 21.54 1.05
CA LYS A 378 4.57 22.60 2.00
C LYS A 378 4.21 22.17 3.42
N TYR A 379 5.09 22.49 4.36
CA TYR A 379 4.81 22.28 5.78
C TYR A 379 3.59 23.12 6.17
N HIS A 380 2.59 22.46 6.74
CA HIS A 380 1.33 23.07 7.11
C HIS A 380 1.18 23.14 8.63
N ASN A 381 1.38 22.02 9.33
CA ASN A 381 1.16 21.94 10.76
C ASN A 381 2.10 20.93 11.44
N LYS A 382 2.22 21.01 12.77
CA LYS A 382 2.93 20.04 13.61
C LYS A 382 2.15 19.79 14.88
N LEU A 383 2.06 18.53 15.26
CA LEU A 383 1.51 18.10 16.54
C LEU A 383 2.54 17.28 17.32
N ASN A 384 2.83 17.67 18.56
CA ASN A 384 3.78 16.95 19.41
C ASN A 384 3.04 15.91 20.27
N VAL A 385 3.29 14.62 20.00
CA VAL A 385 2.66 13.47 20.68
C VAL A 385 3.45 13.09 21.93
N TYR A 386 4.77 13.10 21.82
CA TYR A 386 5.68 12.75 22.90
C TYR A 386 6.79 13.78 23.02
N TYR A 387 7.18 14.05 24.25
CA TYR A 387 8.33 14.85 24.58
C TYR A 387 8.93 14.37 25.91
N GLU A 388 10.26 14.24 25.94
CA GLU A 388 11.07 14.01 27.14
C GLU A 388 12.25 14.96 27.06
N LYS A 389 12.37 15.86 28.04
CA LYS A 389 13.53 16.74 28.18
C LYS A 389 14.23 16.47 29.49
N ASN A 390 15.47 16.03 29.37
CA ASN A 390 16.36 15.80 30.49
C ASN A 390 17.08 17.10 30.84
N TYR A 391 16.91 17.53 32.10
CA TYR A 391 17.73 18.52 32.79
C TYR A 391 18.71 17.78 33.72
N SER A 392 19.63 18.51 34.34
CA SER A 392 20.62 17.91 35.25
C SER A 392 20.01 17.13 36.42
N TYR A 393 18.86 17.57 36.96
CA TYR A 393 18.22 16.98 38.15
C TYR A 393 16.72 16.71 37.98
N ALA A 394 16.19 16.90 36.77
CA ALA A 394 14.77 16.74 36.51
C ALA A 394 14.50 16.32 35.06
N VAL A 395 13.36 15.70 34.83
CA VAL A 395 12.88 15.34 33.51
C VAL A 395 11.45 15.83 33.33
N SER A 396 11.21 16.55 32.25
CA SER A 396 9.86 16.98 31.87
C SER A 396 9.31 16.09 30.75
N TYR A 397 8.08 15.63 30.91
CA TYR A 397 7.40 14.74 29.99
C TYR A 397 6.12 15.36 29.43
N LYS A 398 5.90 15.23 28.12
CA LYS A 398 4.56 15.24 27.50
C LYS A 398 4.29 13.83 26.99
N LEU A 399 3.27 13.18 27.55
CA LEU A 399 2.86 11.83 27.13
C LEU A 399 1.49 11.94 26.47
N GLY A 400 1.37 11.49 25.23
CA GLY A 400 0.16 11.69 24.44
C GLY A 400 -0.29 10.47 23.63
N TYR A 401 -1.59 10.20 23.65
CA TYR A 401 -2.25 9.17 22.83
C TYR A 401 -3.05 9.84 21.72
N PHE A 402 -2.62 9.61 20.48
CA PHE A 402 -3.28 10.09 19.28
C PHE A 402 -4.18 9.00 18.70
N ASP A 403 -5.48 9.25 18.71
CA ASP A 403 -6.49 8.27 18.31
C ASP A 403 -6.84 8.34 16.82
N LYS A 404 -7.60 7.33 16.36
CA LYS A 404 -8.10 7.26 14.97
C LYS A 404 -8.99 8.41 14.53
N ASN A 405 -9.54 9.20 15.46
CA ASN A 405 -10.41 10.32 15.15
C ASN A 405 -9.63 11.64 14.99
N GLY A 406 -8.31 11.61 15.15
CA GLY A 406 -7.47 12.80 15.06
C GLY A 406 -7.45 13.60 16.35
N VAL A 407 -7.76 12.98 17.49
CA VAL A 407 -7.69 13.63 18.81
C VAL A 407 -6.43 13.16 19.52
N LEU A 408 -5.58 14.11 19.92
CA LEU A 408 -4.43 13.86 20.78
C LEU A 408 -4.80 14.19 22.22
N TYR A 409 -4.93 13.15 23.05
CA TYR A 409 -5.04 13.29 24.50
C TYR A 409 -3.64 13.32 25.07
N TYR A 410 -3.30 14.31 25.92
CA TYR A 410 -1.99 14.35 26.53
C TYR A 410 -2.01 14.76 27.99
N LYS A 411 -0.97 14.35 28.71
CA LYS A 411 -0.65 14.76 30.08
C LYS A 411 0.80 15.22 30.17
N ILE A 412 1.05 16.18 31.04
CA ILE A 412 2.37 16.73 31.31
C ILE A 412 2.79 16.37 32.74
N PHE A 413 4.03 15.90 32.86
CA PHE A 413 4.63 15.52 34.14
C PHE A 413 6.01 16.13 34.28
N GLU A 414 6.42 16.33 35.53
CA GLU A 414 7.78 16.67 35.92
C GLU A 414 8.24 15.67 36.95
N THR A 415 9.43 15.13 36.75
CA THR A 415 10.03 14.11 37.61
C THR A 415 11.39 14.59 38.06
N ASP A 416 11.68 14.55 39.35
CA ASP A 416 13.01 14.80 39.91
C ASP A 416 13.57 13.51 40.56
N GLU A 417 14.51 13.62 41.48
CA GLU A 417 15.09 12.46 42.17
C GLU A 417 14.17 11.83 43.23
N VAL A 418 13.11 12.53 43.64
CA VAL A 418 12.30 12.20 44.81
C VAL A 418 10.86 11.90 44.43
N GLU A 419 10.27 12.64 43.50
CA GLU A 419 8.87 12.55 43.14
C GLU A 419 8.59 12.76 41.65
N THR A 420 7.36 12.39 41.25
CA THR A 420 6.78 12.80 39.98
C THR A 420 5.51 13.59 40.22
N LEU A 421 5.43 14.76 39.60
CA LEU A 421 4.33 15.69 39.64
C LEU A 421 3.51 15.60 38.35
N TYR A 422 2.19 15.44 38.49
CA TYR A 422 1.25 15.55 37.39
C TYR A 422 0.79 17.01 37.26
N ILE A 423 1.25 17.69 36.22
CA ILE A 423 1.11 19.14 36.05
C ILE A 423 -0.24 19.51 35.43
N LYS A 424 -0.56 18.94 34.26
CA LYS A 424 -1.81 19.23 33.53
C LYS A 424 -2.13 18.19 32.48
N GLU A 425 -3.39 18.16 32.04
CA GLU A 425 -3.84 17.47 30.84
C GLU A 425 -4.42 18.42 29.81
N GLY A 426 -4.53 17.94 28.57
CA GLY A 426 -5.19 18.67 27.51
C GLY A 426 -5.55 17.76 26.35
N LYS A 427 -6.20 18.36 25.35
CA LYS A 427 -6.50 17.73 24.07
C LYS A 427 -6.15 18.69 22.96
N ASP A 428 -5.45 18.16 21.96
CA ASP A 428 -5.21 18.85 20.70
C ASP A 428 -5.96 18.11 19.58
N TYR A 429 -6.36 18.83 18.55
CA TYR A 429 -7.11 18.28 17.43
C TYR A 429 -6.31 18.42 16.13
N LEU A 430 -6.22 17.32 15.41
CA LEU A 430 -5.74 17.26 14.05
C LEU A 430 -6.93 16.79 13.19
N LEU A 431 -7.80 17.73 12.84
CA LEU A 431 -9.00 17.44 12.06
C LEU A 431 -8.55 16.94 10.68
N PHE A 432 -8.90 15.70 10.36
CA PHE A 432 -8.59 15.13 9.05
C PHE A 432 -9.47 15.71 7.96
N ASP A 433 -10.64 16.25 8.29
CA ASP A 433 -11.62 16.71 7.34
C ASP A 433 -11.42 18.20 7.07
N GLY A 434 -11.14 18.55 5.81
CA GLY A 434 -10.94 19.92 5.35
C GLY A 434 -12.21 20.79 5.32
N ASN A 435 -13.11 20.63 6.29
CA ASN A 435 -14.29 21.46 6.48
C ASN A 435 -14.22 22.14 7.85
N ILE A 436 -14.27 23.47 7.84
CA ILE A 436 -14.84 24.26 8.94
C ILE A 436 -16.34 24.32 8.70
#